data_AF-A0A1A6GNC2-F1
#
_entry.id   AF-A0A1A6GNC2-F1
#
_cell.length_a   1.000
_cell.length_b   1.000
_cell.length_c   1.000
_cell.angle_alpha   90.00
_cell.angle_beta   90.00
_cell.angle_gamma   90.00
#
_symmetry.space_group_name_H-M   'P 1'
#
loop_
_entity.id
_entity.type
_entity.pdbx_description
1 polymer ?
#
loop_
_entity_poly.entity_id
_entity_poly.type
_entity_poly.pdbx_seq_one_letter_code
_entity_poly.pdbx_strand_id
1 'polypeptide(L)'
;ANIQSIMASEKQVNILMQLLDEALKEVDQIELKLSSYEEMLQSVKEQMDQISESNHLIHLSNTNNVKLLSEIEFLVNHMDLAKGHIKALQEGDLASSRGIEACTNAADALLQCMNVALRPGHDMLLAIKQQQQRFSDLREHFARRLASHLNNVFVQQ
;
A
#
# COMPACT_ATOMS: atom_id res chain seq x y z
N ALA A 1 6.72 -67.75 65.52
CA ALA A 1 7.26 -66.36 65.58
C ALA A 1 7.99 -66.00 64.28
N ASN A 2 9.13 -66.61 63.92
CA ASN A 2 9.89 -66.23 62.72
C ASN A 2 9.14 -66.34 61.39
N ILE A 3 8.37 -67.41 61.16
CA ILE A 3 7.66 -67.61 59.88
C ILE A 3 6.55 -66.56 59.70
N GLN A 4 5.84 -66.18 60.77
CA GLN A 4 4.80 -65.14 60.70
C GLN A 4 5.37 -63.73 60.49
N SER A 5 6.52 -63.39 61.08
CA SER A 5 7.22 -62.13 60.81
C SER A 5 7.80 -62.06 59.40
N ILE A 6 8.34 -63.17 58.88
CA ILE A 6 8.83 -63.26 57.50
C ILE A 6 7.66 -63.12 56.51
N MET A 7 6.54 -63.81 56.73
CA MET A 7 5.35 -63.69 55.88
C MET A 7 4.70 -62.30 55.95
N ALA A 8 4.73 -61.62 57.11
CA ALA A 8 4.25 -60.25 57.24
C ALA A 8 5.14 -59.25 56.46
N SER A 9 6.46 -59.44 56.49
CA SER A 9 7.42 -58.66 55.71
C SER A 9 7.24 -58.88 54.21
N GLU A 10 6.97 -60.10 53.77
CA GLU A 10 6.72 -60.46 52.37
C GLU A 10 5.42 -59.81 51.84
N LYS A 11 4.37 -59.76 52.66
CA LYS A 11 3.16 -58.99 52.35
C LYS A 11 3.43 -57.48 52.22
N GLN A 12 4.22 -56.90 53.12
CA GLN A 12 4.58 -55.49 53.04
C GLN A 12 5.41 -55.17 51.80
N VAL A 13 6.36 -56.03 51.43
CA VAL A 13 7.15 -55.89 50.19
C VAL A 13 6.25 -55.95 48.95
N ASN A 14 5.28 -56.87 48.91
CA ASN A 14 4.33 -56.94 47.80
C ASN A 14 3.46 -55.68 47.66
N ILE A 15 3.00 -55.10 48.78
CA ILE A 15 2.25 -53.84 48.77
C ILE A 15 3.13 -52.69 48.25
N LEU A 16 4.39 -52.62 48.70
CA LEU A 16 5.34 -51.60 48.22
C LEU A 16 5.59 -51.73 46.71
N MET A 17 5.74 -52.96 46.20
CA MET A 17 5.88 -53.23 44.77
C MET A 17 4.64 -52.76 43.98
N GLN A 18 3.43 -53.01 44.49
CA GLN A 18 2.20 -52.52 43.86
C GLN A 18 2.12 -50.99 43.82
N LEU A 19 2.48 -50.32 44.92
CA LEU A 19 2.51 -48.85 44.97
C LEU A 19 3.56 -48.25 44.01
N LEU A 20 4.70 -48.92 43.83
CA LEU A 20 5.71 -48.53 42.84
C LEU A 20 5.19 -48.72 41.41
N ASP A 21 4.51 -49.83 41.12
CA ASP A 21 3.90 -50.07 39.80
C ASP A 21 2.79 -49.04 39.50
N GLU A 22 2.00 -48.64 40.49
CA GLU A 22 1.01 -47.57 40.37
C GLU A 22 1.67 -46.21 40.14
N ALA A 23 2.71 -45.89 40.92
CA ALA A 23 3.46 -44.65 40.73
C ALA A 23 4.13 -44.57 39.35
N LEU A 24 4.68 -45.68 38.86
CA LEU A 24 5.24 -45.78 37.51
C LEU A 24 4.18 -45.50 36.44
N LYS A 25 2.99 -46.11 36.57
CA LYS A 25 1.87 -45.85 35.64
C LYS A 25 1.40 -44.40 35.66
N GLU A 26 1.38 -43.76 36.83
CA GLU A 26 1.03 -42.34 36.94
C GLU A 26 2.10 -41.45 36.28
N VAL A 27 3.39 -41.79 36.44
CA VAL A 27 4.49 -41.10 35.75
C VAL A 27 4.36 -41.27 34.22
N ASP A 28 4.09 -42.47 33.72
CA ASP A 28 3.88 -42.71 32.29
C ASP A 28 2.71 -41.86 31.73
N GLN A 29 1.63 -41.73 32.48
CA GLN A 29 0.50 -40.88 32.10
C GLN A 29 0.87 -39.39 32.08
N ILE A 30 1.71 -38.94 33.02
CA ILE A 30 2.19 -37.56 33.05
C ILE A 30 3.10 -37.30 31.85
N GLU A 31 4.00 -38.22 31.51
CA GLU A 31 4.86 -38.10 30.33
C GLU A 31 4.03 -37.98 29.05
N LEU A 32 3.02 -38.83 28.86
CA LEU A 32 2.11 -38.74 27.71
C LEU A 32 1.39 -37.38 27.63
N LYS A 33 0.91 -36.85 28.76
CA LYS A 33 0.27 -35.53 28.80
C LYS A 33 1.25 -34.41 28.46
N LEU A 34 2.49 -34.48 28.97
CA LEU A 34 3.53 -33.51 28.66
C LEU A 34 3.88 -33.51 27.17
N SER A 35 4.03 -34.69 26.55
CA SER A 35 4.25 -34.79 25.11
C SER A 35 3.10 -34.18 24.31
N SER A 36 1.85 -34.43 24.70
CA SER A 36 0.69 -33.82 24.04
C SER A 36 0.67 -32.30 24.18
N TYR A 37 1.06 -31.76 25.33
CA TYR A 37 1.16 -30.31 25.51
C TYR A 37 2.30 -29.69 24.69
N GLU A 38 3.44 -30.38 24.58
CA GLU A 38 4.56 -29.93 23.75
C GLU A 38 4.17 -29.84 22.27
N GLU A 39 3.49 -30.87 21.75
CA GLU A 39 2.94 -30.86 20.38
C GLU A 39 1.95 -29.71 20.17
N MET A 40 1.04 -29.48 21.12
CA MET A 40 0.08 -28.38 21.04
C MET A 40 0.76 -27.01 21.04
N LEU A 41 1.74 -26.80 21.93
CA LEU A 41 2.50 -25.55 22.01
C LEU A 41 3.30 -25.30 20.73
N GLN A 42 3.90 -26.35 20.15
CA GLN A 42 4.61 -26.25 18.88
C GLN A 42 3.66 -25.85 17.74
N SER A 43 2.47 -26.44 17.68
CA SER A 43 1.46 -26.06 16.68
C SER A 43 0.99 -24.61 16.85
N VAL A 44 0.76 -24.15 18.09
CA VAL A 44 0.38 -22.76 18.37
C VAL A 44 1.50 -21.80 17.96
N LYS A 45 2.76 -22.16 18.21
CA LYS A 45 3.92 -21.36 17.80
C LYS A 45 4.00 -21.21 16.29
N GLU A 46 3.86 -22.29 15.54
CA GLU A 46 3.87 -22.26 14.08
C GLU A 46 2.74 -21.40 13.52
N GLN A 47 1.54 -21.47 14.11
CA GLN A 47 0.42 -20.60 13.75
C GLN A 47 0.71 -19.13 14.06
N MET A 48 1.33 -18.82 15.20
CA MET A 48 1.72 -17.44 15.53
C MET A 48 2.76 -16.90 14.56
N ASP A 49 3.73 -17.71 14.14
CA ASP A 49 4.74 -17.30 13.16
C ASP A 49 4.08 -16.97 11.80
N GLN A 50 3.12 -17.78 11.35
CA GLN A 50 2.34 -17.51 10.14
C GLN A 50 1.50 -16.23 10.25
N ILE A 51 0.86 -16.00 11.40
CA ILE A 51 0.09 -14.77 11.65
C ILE A 51 1.01 -13.54 11.64
N SER A 52 2.19 -13.65 12.25
CA SER A 52 3.19 -12.57 12.28
C SER A 52 3.64 -12.19 10.87
N GLU A 53 3.95 -13.18 10.04
CA GLU A 53 4.32 -12.96 8.63
C GLU A 53 3.16 -12.34 7.84
N SER A 54 1.94 -12.84 8.01
CA SER A 54 0.75 -12.29 7.37
C SER A 54 0.53 -10.82 7.75
N ASN A 55 0.64 -10.49 9.04
CA ASN A 55 0.54 -9.11 9.51
C ASN A 55 1.64 -8.22 8.92
N HIS A 56 2.87 -8.72 8.82
CA HIS A 56 3.95 -7.97 8.19
C HIS A 56 3.63 -7.63 6.73
N LEU A 57 3.11 -8.59 5.95
CA LEU A 57 2.70 -8.36 4.57
C LEU A 57 1.53 -7.36 4.46
N ILE A 58 0.56 -7.43 5.38
CA ILE A 58 -0.55 -6.46 5.45
C ILE A 58 0.00 -5.05 5.73
N HIS A 59 0.90 -4.90 6.71
CA HIS A 59 1.51 -3.61 7.02
C HIS A 59 2.32 -3.04 5.85
N LEU A 60 3.07 -3.90 5.15
CA LEU A 60 3.82 -3.50 3.96
C LEU A 60 2.88 -3.05 2.84
N SER A 61 1.82 -3.82 2.57
CA SER A 61 0.80 -3.48 1.58
C SER A 61 0.12 -2.14 1.90
N ASN A 62 -0.27 -1.93 3.16
CA ASN A 62 -0.86 -0.67 3.61
C ASN A 62 0.09 0.51 3.43
N THR A 63 1.37 0.34 3.78
CA THR A 63 2.40 1.36 3.59
C THR A 63 2.56 1.71 2.10
N ASN A 64 2.56 0.70 1.23
CA ASN A 64 2.64 0.89 -0.21
C ASN A 64 1.40 1.61 -0.75
N ASN A 65 0.19 1.24 -0.31
CA ASN A 65 -1.05 1.88 -0.73
C ASN A 65 -1.10 3.36 -0.33
N VAL A 66 -0.65 3.72 0.87
CA VAL A 66 -0.58 5.13 1.31
C VAL A 66 0.41 5.91 0.43
N LYS A 67 1.58 5.34 0.14
CA LYS A 67 2.57 5.96 -0.76
C LYS A 67 2.00 6.13 -2.17
N LEU A 68 1.43 5.08 -2.74
CA LEU A 68 0.82 5.11 -4.08
C LEU A 68 -0.30 6.15 -4.16
N LEU A 69 -1.17 6.24 -3.16
CA LEU A 69 -2.20 7.26 -3.09
C LEU A 69 -1.58 8.66 -3.11
N SER A 70 -0.56 8.91 -2.31
CA SER A 70 0.10 10.22 -2.27
C SER A 70 0.76 10.61 -3.61
N GLU A 71 1.30 9.63 -4.35
CA GLU A 71 1.85 9.86 -5.70
C GLU A 71 0.74 10.18 -6.71
N ILE A 72 -0.38 9.45 -6.66
CA ILE A 72 -1.53 9.70 -7.53
C ILE A 72 -2.16 11.08 -7.23
N GLU A 73 -2.34 11.42 -5.95
CA GLU A 73 -2.86 12.73 -5.54
C GLU A 73 -1.95 13.86 -6.02
N PHE A 74 -0.62 13.70 -5.90
CA PHE A 74 0.33 14.67 -6.45
C PHE A 74 0.10 14.87 -7.96
N LEU A 75 0.02 13.78 -8.73
CA LEU A 75 -0.18 13.84 -10.17
C LEU A 75 -1.51 14.49 -10.55
N VAL A 76 -2.61 14.06 -9.94
CA VAL A 76 -3.96 14.59 -10.24
C VAL A 76 -4.06 16.08 -9.93
N ASN A 77 -3.46 16.54 -8.83
CA ASN A 77 -3.54 17.95 -8.44
C ASN A 77 -2.70 18.88 -9.31
N HIS A 78 -1.67 18.37 -10.00
CA HIS A 78 -0.71 19.21 -10.73
C HIS A 78 -0.76 19.01 -12.26
N MET A 79 -1.23 17.85 -12.72
CA MET A 79 -1.31 17.50 -14.15
C MET A 79 -2.73 17.65 -14.72
N ASP A 80 -3.60 18.41 -14.07
CA ASP A 80 -4.94 18.74 -14.56
C ASP A 80 -5.06 20.22 -14.93
N LEU A 81 -5.83 20.49 -15.99
CA LEU A 81 -6.14 21.84 -16.43
C LEU A 81 -7.65 22.00 -16.51
N ALA A 82 -8.19 22.97 -15.78
CA ALA A 82 -9.62 23.18 -15.71
C ALA A 82 -10.25 23.36 -17.11
N LYS A 83 -11.44 22.79 -17.32
CA LYS A 83 -12.18 22.88 -18.60
C LYS A 83 -12.38 24.31 -19.09
N GLY A 84 -12.52 25.27 -18.18
CA GLY A 84 -12.62 26.69 -18.51
C GLY A 84 -11.35 27.25 -19.16
N HIS A 85 -10.18 26.87 -18.65
CA HIS A 85 -8.89 27.26 -19.24
C HIS A 85 -8.69 26.62 -20.61
N ILE A 86 -9.04 25.34 -20.77
CA ILE A 86 -9.00 24.66 -22.08
C ILE A 86 -9.85 25.43 -23.11
N LYS A 87 -11.10 25.77 -22.75
CA LYS A 87 -11.98 26.55 -23.63
C LYS A 87 -11.44 27.94 -23.94
N ALA A 88 -10.89 28.65 -22.96
CA ALA A 88 -10.29 29.96 -23.18
C ALA A 88 -9.14 29.89 -24.21
N LEU A 89 -8.26 28.90 -24.09
CA LEU A 89 -7.14 28.70 -25.01
C LEU A 89 -7.59 28.29 -26.43
N GLN A 90 -8.65 27.49 -26.54
CA GLN A 90 -9.13 27.02 -27.85
C GLN A 90 -9.99 28.06 -28.57
N GLU A 91 -10.90 28.71 -27.83
CA GLU A 91 -12.03 29.46 -28.40
C GLU A 91 -12.16 30.88 -27.83
N GLY A 92 -11.43 31.25 -26.78
CA GLY A 92 -11.59 32.52 -26.06
C GLY A 92 -11.28 33.74 -26.92
N ASP A 93 -12.19 34.70 -27.00
CA ASP A 93 -12.03 35.89 -27.84
C ASP A 93 -10.73 36.67 -27.56
N LEU A 94 -9.97 36.98 -28.62
CA LEU A 94 -8.69 37.69 -28.51
C LEU A 94 -8.82 39.19 -28.78
N ALA A 95 -10.00 39.69 -29.18
CA ALA A 95 -10.25 41.10 -29.44
C ALA A 95 -10.79 41.86 -28.21
N SER A 96 -11.48 41.18 -27.30
CA SER A 96 -12.00 41.81 -26.07
C SER A 96 -11.02 41.73 -24.90
N SER A 97 -10.96 42.79 -24.09
CA SER A 97 -10.13 42.85 -22.88
C SER A 97 -10.39 41.67 -21.93
N ARG A 98 -11.67 41.29 -21.74
CA ARG A 98 -12.05 40.13 -20.91
C ARG A 98 -11.57 38.80 -21.50
N GLY A 99 -11.62 38.65 -22.82
CA GLY A 99 -11.18 37.43 -23.48
C GLY A 99 -9.66 37.28 -23.47
N ILE A 100 -8.92 38.38 -23.62
CA ILE A 100 -7.46 38.43 -23.45
C ILE A 100 -7.09 38.02 -22.02
N GLU A 101 -7.70 38.62 -21.00
CA GLU A 101 -7.44 38.29 -19.60
C GLU A 101 -7.71 36.80 -19.30
N ALA A 102 -8.81 36.25 -19.82
CA ALA A 102 -9.13 34.83 -19.68
C ALA A 102 -8.09 33.93 -20.36
N CYS A 103 -7.63 34.30 -21.56
CA CYS A 103 -6.59 33.56 -22.29
C CYS A 103 -5.23 33.62 -21.56
N THR A 104 -4.86 34.79 -21.02
CA THR A 104 -3.61 34.97 -20.25
C THR A 104 -3.63 34.09 -19.00
N ASN A 105 -4.69 34.17 -18.20
CA ASN A 105 -4.83 33.34 -17.01
C ASN A 105 -4.80 31.83 -17.35
N ALA A 106 -5.41 31.44 -18.46
CA ALA A 106 -5.39 30.06 -18.93
C ALA A 106 -4.01 29.60 -19.44
N ALA A 107 -3.27 30.50 -20.10
CA ALA A 107 -1.91 30.24 -20.57
C ALA A 107 -0.94 30.08 -19.38
N ASP A 108 -1.08 30.91 -18.35
CA ASP A 108 -0.30 30.80 -17.11
C ASP A 108 -0.58 29.48 -16.39
N ALA A 109 -1.86 29.10 -16.27
CA ALA A 109 -2.25 27.81 -15.69
C ALA A 109 -1.67 26.63 -16.50
N LEU A 110 -1.76 26.68 -17.83
CA LEU A 110 -1.17 25.65 -18.69
C LEU A 110 0.36 25.57 -18.52
N LEU A 111 1.05 26.71 -18.43
CA LEU A 111 2.49 26.76 -18.21
C LEU A 111 2.88 26.15 -16.86
N GLN A 112 2.11 26.43 -15.81
CA GLN A 112 2.31 25.83 -14.49
C GLN A 112 2.19 24.30 -14.56
N CYS A 113 1.13 23.77 -15.18
CA CYS A 113 0.93 22.33 -15.35
C CYS A 113 2.05 21.66 -16.18
N MET A 114 2.57 22.35 -17.21
CA MET A 114 3.65 21.83 -18.06
C MET A 114 5.01 21.80 -17.36
N ASN A 115 5.24 22.70 -16.40
CA ASN A 115 6.51 22.86 -15.70
C ASN A 115 6.54 22.15 -14.33
N VAL A 116 5.55 21.31 -14.03
CA VAL A 116 5.53 20.51 -12.81
C VAL A 116 6.77 19.62 -12.76
N ALA A 117 7.52 19.71 -11.66
CA ALA A 117 8.67 18.85 -11.40
C ALA A 117 8.18 17.42 -11.11
N LEU A 118 8.20 16.58 -12.14
CA LEU A 118 7.85 15.17 -12.01
C LEU A 118 8.85 14.43 -11.13
N ARG A 119 8.35 13.54 -10.27
CA ARG A 119 9.17 12.66 -9.43
C ARG A 119 9.70 11.49 -10.26
N PRO A 120 10.79 10.84 -9.85
CA PRO A 120 11.37 9.71 -10.58
C PRO A 120 10.32 8.63 -10.89
N GLY A 121 10.26 8.18 -12.14
CA GLY A 121 9.34 7.14 -12.61
C GLY A 121 7.98 7.66 -13.11
N HIS A 122 7.58 8.89 -12.78
CA HIS A 122 6.34 9.48 -13.33
C HIS A 122 6.41 9.66 -14.85
N ASP A 123 7.58 9.95 -15.37
CA ASP A 123 7.87 10.06 -16.80
C ASP A 123 7.72 8.73 -17.55
N MET A 124 7.76 7.59 -16.85
CA MET A 124 7.52 6.27 -17.44
C MET A 124 6.02 5.97 -17.61
N LEU A 125 5.14 6.67 -16.89
CA LEU A 125 3.69 6.44 -16.93
C LEU A 125 3.10 6.93 -18.25
N LEU A 126 2.42 6.04 -18.97
CA LEU A 126 1.79 6.37 -20.26
C LEU A 126 0.79 7.52 -20.14
N ALA A 127 0.00 7.57 -19.06
CA ALA A 127 -0.97 8.64 -18.82
C ALA A 127 -0.30 10.01 -18.71
N ILE A 128 0.89 10.09 -18.09
CA ILE A 128 1.65 11.34 -17.95
C ILE A 128 2.19 11.78 -19.30
N LYS A 129 2.76 10.87 -20.09
CA LYS A 129 3.22 11.17 -21.46
C LYS A 129 2.07 11.68 -22.34
N GLN A 130 0.91 11.03 -22.28
CA GLN A 130 -0.28 11.46 -23.02
C GLN A 130 -0.76 12.85 -22.58
N GLN A 131 -0.78 13.12 -21.27
CA GLN A 131 -1.21 14.41 -20.75
C GLN A 131 -0.24 15.53 -21.13
N GLN A 132 1.07 15.30 -21.05
CA GLN A 132 2.09 16.25 -21.53
C GLN A 132 1.94 16.53 -23.02
N GLN A 133 1.66 15.51 -23.84
CA GLN A 133 1.38 15.71 -25.27
C GLN A 133 0.15 16.60 -25.47
N ARG A 134 -0.95 16.34 -24.77
CA ARG A 134 -2.17 17.17 -24.85
C ARG A 134 -1.91 18.63 -24.49
N PHE A 135 -1.11 18.87 -23.46
CA PHE A 135 -0.68 20.21 -23.09
C PHE A 135 0.18 20.88 -24.18
N SER A 136 1.10 20.14 -24.79
CA SER A 136 1.89 20.64 -25.92
C SER A 136 1.01 20.98 -27.12
N ASP A 137 0.04 20.14 -27.47
CA ASP A 137 -0.90 20.36 -28.57
C ASP A 137 -1.76 21.60 -28.31
N LEU A 138 -2.26 21.76 -27.08
CA LEU A 138 -3.06 22.92 -26.68
C LEU A 138 -2.24 24.22 -26.76
N ARG A 139 -0.99 24.19 -26.29
CA ARG A 139 -0.05 25.31 -26.39
C ARG A 139 0.21 25.69 -27.84
N GLU A 140 0.49 24.70 -28.71
CA GLU A 140 0.77 24.96 -30.12
C GLU A 140 -0.45 25.52 -30.84
N HIS A 141 -1.64 24.96 -30.58
CA HIS A 141 -2.89 25.48 -31.12
C HIS A 141 -3.12 26.94 -30.71
N PHE A 142 -2.99 27.25 -29.42
CA PHE A 142 -3.16 28.62 -28.93
C PHE A 142 -2.13 29.58 -29.55
N ALA A 143 -0.86 29.16 -29.67
CA ALA A 143 0.18 29.98 -30.28
C ALA A 143 -0.12 30.32 -31.75
N ARG A 144 -0.59 29.34 -32.55
CA ARG A 144 -1.01 29.58 -33.95
C ARG A 144 -2.19 30.55 -34.02
N ARG A 145 -3.16 30.39 -33.14
CA ARG A 145 -4.35 31.25 -33.07
C ARG A 145 -3.99 32.69 -32.70
N LEU A 146 -3.13 32.86 -31.71
CA LEU A 146 -2.61 34.17 -31.31
C LEU A 146 -1.82 34.84 -32.44
N ALA A 147 -0.94 34.10 -33.10
CA ALA A 147 -0.18 34.61 -34.24
C ALA A 147 -1.10 35.05 -35.39
N SER A 148 -2.12 34.26 -35.73
CA SER A 148 -3.10 34.63 -36.75
C SER A 148 -3.90 35.87 -36.37
N HIS A 149 -4.30 36.01 -35.10
CA HIS A 149 -4.98 37.20 -34.61
C HIS A 149 -4.09 38.44 -34.72
N LEU A 150 -2.84 38.35 -34.25
CA LEU A 150 -1.87 39.45 -34.35
C LEU A 150 -1.62 39.85 -35.81
N ASN A 151 -1.41 38.88 -36.70
CA ASN A 151 -1.26 39.16 -38.14
C ASN A 151 -2.46 39.90 -38.72
N ASN A 152 -3.69 39.49 -38.38
CA ASN A 152 -4.88 40.17 -38.86
C ASN A 152 -4.99 41.60 -38.32
N VAL A 153 -4.67 41.82 -37.04
CA VAL A 153 -4.68 43.15 -36.42
C VAL A 153 -3.63 44.06 -37.05
N PHE A 154 -2.42 43.55 -37.32
CA PHE A 154 -1.33 44.34 -37.91
C PHE A 154 -1.47 44.57 -39.42
N VAL A 155 -2.15 43.69 -40.16
CA VAL A 155 -2.39 43.85 -41.61
C VAL A 155 -3.63 44.71 -41.90
N GLN A 156 -4.59 44.78 -40.97
CA GLN A 156 -5.78 45.63 -41.09
C GLN A 156 -5.59 47.07 -40.55
N GLN A 157 -4.45 47.37 -39.94
CA GLN A 157 -4.00 48.73 -39.61
C GLN A 157 -3.06 49.27 -40.69
#